data_AF-A0A1V5Q6Z0-F1
#
_entry.id   AF-A0A1V5Q6Z0-F1
#
_cell.length_a   1.000
_cell.length_b   1.000
_cell.length_c   1.000
_cell.angle_alpha   90.00
_cell.angle_beta   90.00
_cell.angle_gamma   90.00
#
_symmetry.space_group_name_H-M   'P 1'
#
loop_
_entity.id
_entity.type
_entity.pdbx_description
1 polymer ?
#
loop_
_entity_poly.entity_id
_entity_poly.type
_entity_poly.pdbx_seq_one_letter_code
_entity_poly.pdbx_strand_id
1 'polypeptide(L)' 'MIEYVDREDPMFQTLLALREDLYKDLTPELFTGVFKERFELFHEAPLPGLKRRLMTFRLRNA' A
#
# COMPACT_ATOMS: atom_id res chain seq x y z
N MET A 1 -6.44 7.64 -5.87
CA MET A 1 -6.17 7.43 -4.43
C MET A 1 -6.32 5.95 -4.13
N ILE A 2 -5.40 5.38 -3.37
CA ILE A 2 -5.41 3.97 -2.98
C ILE A 2 -5.16 3.90 -1.47
N GLU A 3 -5.92 3.07 -0.75
CA GLU A 3 -5.63 2.73 0.64
C GLU A 3 -4.64 1.56 0.66
N TYR A 4 -3.44 1.79 1.18
CA TYR A 4 -2.51 0.72 1.52
C TYR A 4 -2.85 0.20 2.91
N VAL A 5 -3.02 -1.12 3.01
CA VAL A 5 -3.32 -1.84 4.23
C VAL A 5 -2.12 -2.70 4.55
N ASP A 6 -1.43 -2.40 5.66
CA ASP A 6 -0.27 -3.17 6.04
C ASP A 6 -0.64 -4.60 6.41
N ARG A 7 0.30 -5.53 6.21
CA ARG A 7 0.11 -6.93 6.58
C ARG A 7 -0.24 -7.10 8.05
N GLU A 8 0.30 -6.27 8.92
CA GLU A 8 0.04 -6.33 10.36
C GLU A 8 -1.28 -5.64 10.78
N ASP A 9 -2.05 -5.07 9.85
CA ASP A 9 -3.37 -4.50 10.14
C ASP A 9 -4.40 -5.59 10.45
N PRO A 10 -5.30 -5.41 11.44
CA PRO A 10 -6.34 -6.38 11.77
C PRO A 10 -7.22 -6.79 10.59
N MET A 11 -7.51 -5.86 9.66
CA MET A 11 -8.31 -6.17 8.48
C MET A 11 -7.54 -7.04 7.48
N PHE A 12 -6.24 -6.77 7.31
CA PHE A 12 -5.40 -7.61 6.47
C PHE A 12 -5.35 -9.04 7.03
N GLN A 13 -5.09 -9.18 8.33
CA GLN A 13 -5.04 -10.47 9.00
C GLN A 13 -6.37 -11.23 8.87
N THR A 14 -7.50 -10.53 9.03
CA THR A 14 -8.83 -11.14 8.90
C THR A 14 -9.09 -11.68 7.49
N LEU A 15 -8.64 -10.98 6.46
CA LEU A 15 -9.00 -11.30 5.07
C LEU A 15 -7.95 -12.14 4.34
N LEU A 16 -6.67 -11.96 4.65
CA LEU A 16 -5.55 -12.38 3.80
C LEU A 16 -4.46 -13.14 4.55
N ALA A 17 -4.61 -13.42 5.86
CA ALA A 17 -3.57 -14.11 6.64
C ALA A 17 -3.14 -15.48 6.05
N LEU A 18 -4.07 -16.21 5.42
CA LEU A 18 -3.79 -17.52 4.82
C LEU A 18 -3.18 -17.44 3.40
N ARG A 19 -2.96 -16.23 2.88
CA ARG A 19 -2.43 -15.97 1.53
C ARG A 19 -0.96 -15.54 1.57
N GLU A 20 -0.17 -16.22 2.39
CA GLU A 20 1.27 -15.98 2.48
C GLU A 20 1.98 -16.20 1.14
N ASP A 21 1.45 -17.11 0.30
CA ASP A 21 1.92 -17.36 -1.07
C ASP A 21 1.97 -16.08 -1.91
N LEU A 22 1.04 -15.15 -1.68
CA LEU A 22 0.93 -13.90 -2.42
C LEU A 22 1.54 -12.70 -1.71
N TYR A 23 1.41 -12.63 -0.39
CA TYR A 23 1.64 -11.37 0.34
C TYR A 23 2.71 -11.45 1.41
N LYS A 24 3.46 -12.56 1.53
CA LYS A 24 4.51 -12.71 2.57
C LYS A 24 5.59 -11.63 2.56
N ASP A 25 5.81 -10.98 1.42
CA ASP A 25 6.84 -9.96 1.26
C ASP A 25 6.22 -8.58 1.00
N LEU A 26 4.90 -8.40 1.15
CA LEU A 26 4.26 -7.10 0.91
C LEU A 26 4.80 -6.06 1.90
N THR A 27 5.44 -5.02 1.35
CA THR A 27 5.86 -3.81 2.07
C THR A 27 5.35 -2.55 1.35
N PRO A 28 5.34 -1.38 2.00
CA PRO A 28 4.98 -0.12 1.35
C PRO A 28 5.87 0.21 0.14
N GLU A 29 7.16 -0.14 0.19
CA GLU A 29 8.13 0.12 -0.88
C GLU A 29 7.87 -0.77 -2.10
N LEU A 30 7.57 -2.06 -1.88
CA LEU A 30 7.20 -2.96 -2.97
C LEU A 30 5.87 -2.54 -3.60
N PHE A 31 4.89 -2.17 -2.77
CA PHE A 31 3.59 -1.68 -3.23
C PHE A 31 3.73 -0.41 -4.09
N THR A 32 4.40 0.63 -3.57
CA THR A 32 4.62 1.89 -4.32
C THR A 32 5.47 1.67 -5.56
N GLY A 33 6.41 0.71 -5.51
CA GLY A 33 7.26 0.31 -6.62
C GLY A 33 6.49 -0.17 -7.86
N VAL A 34 5.30 -0.75 -7.71
CA VAL A 34 4.44 -1.20 -8.84
C VAL A 34 3.99 -0.02 -9.70
N PHE A 35 3.83 1.17 -9.12
CA PHE A 35 3.32 2.34 -9.82
C PHE A 35 4.43 3.21 -10.44
N LYS A 36 5.70 2.99 -10.04
CA LYS A 36 6.81 3.95 -10.23
C LYS A 36 7.12 4.30 -11.67
N GLU A 37 6.83 3.40 -12.62
CA GLU A 37 7.13 3.61 -14.04
C GLU A 37 6.29 4.72 -14.67
N ARG A 38 5.03 4.85 -14.25
CA ARG A 38 4.08 5.79 -14.84
C ARG A 38 3.63 6.87 -13.88
N PHE A 39 3.70 6.60 -12.59
CA PHE A 39 3.19 7.47 -11.55
C PHE A 39 4.29 7.80 -10.55
N GLU A 40 4.10 8.94 -9.90
CA GLU A 40 4.84 9.32 -8.70
C GLU A 40 3.86 9.49 -7.53
N LEU A 41 4.31 9.13 -6.33
CA LEU A 41 3.55 9.34 -5.11
C LEU A 41 3.53 10.84 -4.82
N PHE A 42 2.36 11.45 -4.94
CA PHE A 42 2.15 12.88 -4.75
C PHE A 42 1.86 13.22 -3.29
N HIS A 43 1.10 12.37 -2.60
CA HIS A 43 0.70 12.59 -1.23
C HIS A 43 0.49 11.26 -0.50
N GLU A 44 0.88 11.23 0.77
CA GLU A 44 0.66 10.12 1.69
C GLU A 44 0.15 10.66 3.03
N ALA A 45 -0.89 10.03 3.57
CA ALA A 45 -1.41 10.33 4.89
C ALA A 45 -1.66 9.02 5.68
N PRO A 46 -1.14 8.88 6.91
CA PRO A 46 -1.48 7.74 7.76
C PRO A 46 -2.93 7.84 8.24
N LEU A 47 -3.60 6.71 8.42
CA LEU A 47 -4.87 6.63 9.12
C LEU A 47 -4.62 6.45 10.63
N PRO A 48 -4.99 7.42 11.49
CA PRO A 48 -4.67 7.37 12.91
C PRO A 48 -5.18 6.10 13.60
N GLY A 49 -4.32 5.47 14.40
CA GLY A 49 -4.66 4.25 15.15
C GLY A 49 -4.69 2.97 14.30
N LEU A 50 -4.42 3.04 13.00
CA LEU A 50 -4.41 1.90 12.08
C LEU A 50 -3.04 1.75 11.42
N LYS A 51 -2.75 0.56 10.89
CA LYS A 51 -1.56 0.33 10.07
C LYS A 51 -1.90 0.53 8.60
N ARG A 52 -2.51 1.67 8.29
CA ARG A 52 -3.03 1.99 6.97
C ARG A 52 -2.65 3.39 6.54
N ARG A 53 -2.59 3.58 5.22
CA ARG A 53 -2.10 4.80 4.60
C ARG A 53 -2.96 5.12 3.38
N LEU A 54 -3.39 6.36 3.25
CA LEU A 54 -3.97 6.86 2.01
C LEU A 54 -2.84 7.37 1.12
N MET A 55 -2.69 6.75 -0.05
CA MET A 55 -1.67 7.10 -1.05
C MET A 55 -2.33 7.69 -2.28
N THR A 56 -1.91 8.90 -2.66
CA THR A 56 -2.34 9.57 -3.89
C THR A 56 -1.18 9.63 -4.86
N PHE A 57 -1.39 9.05 -6.02
CA PHE A 57 -0.43 9.04 -7.12
C PHE A 57 -0.87 10.04 -8.19
N ARG A 58 0.09 10.68 -8.86
CA ARG A 58 -0.14 11.48 -10.06
C ARG A 58 0.67 10.91 -11.22
N LEU A 59 0.20 11.09 -12.45
CA LEU A 59 0.95 10.70 -13.65
C LEU A 59 2.25 11.50 -13.67
N ARG A 60 3.37 10.85 -14.00
CA ARG A 60 4.63 11.56 -14.24
C ARG A 60 4.43 12.44 -15.48
N ASN A 61 4.87 13.69 -15.39
CA ASN A 61 5.02 14.51 -16.58
C ASN A 61 6.21 13.96 -17.38
N ALA A 62 6.01 13.73 -18.68
CA ALA A 62 7.02 13.22 -19.60
C ALA A 62 8.19 14.21 -19.76
#